data_AF-A0A7V4T6N4-F1
#
_entry.id   AF-A0A7V4T6N4-F1
#
_cell.length_a   1.000
_cell.length_b   1.000
_cell.length_c   1.000
_cell.angle_alpha   90.00
_cell.angle_beta   90.00
_cell.angle_gamma   90.00
#
_symmetry.space_group_name_H-M   'P 1'
#
loop_
_entity.id
_entity.type
_entity.pdbx_description
1 polymer ?
#
loop_
_entity_poly.entity_id
_entity_poly.type
_entity_poly.pdbx_seq_one_letter_code
_entity_poly.pdbx_strand_id
1 'polypeptide(L)'
;MSSLNILGIDVGSASIHIVVLSGEGHIIHTGTCYHHGEVKQCLSNLIKKIDIKIIGHIATTDVTPSFIKTDQSYDEQLTIIRAGKYYHKTFNAILHIGGEKFSLSRFDDDQNYIGARHNTSCAAGTGSFLDQQARRLNLLGGSRELSQKALSNSKKIPAIATRCAVFAKTDLIHAQQEGYGIEQICDGLCYGLAKNISNTLFQYKQVGKKIIFCGGVSQNLSVKNHLEKITDYQFVIDSQSIFYSATGAALCLMDDMANNKKFTKQFLLSVEDMFISTKKEDILSYPELALKLSQYPDFNCFSSYIAEDVEIDIYQDPASIDTKEGYLGLDV
;
A
#
# COMPACT_ATOMS: atom_id res chain seq x y z
N MET A 1 -10.55 -5.84 36.64
CA MET A 1 -10.34 -6.72 35.48
C MET A 1 -9.57 -5.90 34.46
N SER A 2 -8.31 -6.24 34.17
CA SER A 2 -7.61 -5.59 33.04
C SER A 2 -8.42 -5.89 31.79
N SER A 3 -8.94 -4.86 31.13
CA SER A 3 -9.69 -5.02 29.89
C SER A 3 -8.82 -5.76 28.88
N LEU A 4 -9.31 -6.89 28.38
CA LEU A 4 -8.62 -7.72 27.39
C LEU A 4 -8.69 -7.09 25.98
N ASN A 5 -8.91 -5.77 25.90
CA ASN A 5 -9.15 -5.10 24.64
C ASN A 5 -7.82 -4.83 23.94
N ILE A 6 -7.80 -5.05 22.64
CA ILE A 6 -6.61 -4.97 21.81
C ILE A 6 -6.79 -3.82 20.83
N LEU A 7 -5.86 -2.87 20.84
CA LEU A 7 -5.73 -1.84 19.82
C LEU A 7 -4.91 -2.41 18.65
N GLY A 8 -5.58 -2.73 17.55
CA GLY A 8 -4.95 -3.02 16.27
C GLY A 8 -4.63 -1.73 15.52
N ILE A 9 -3.40 -1.60 15.02
CA ILE A 9 -2.93 -0.43 14.28
C ILE A 9 -2.30 -0.90 12.97
N ASP A 10 -2.72 -0.28 11.88
CA ASP A 10 -2.07 -0.38 10.59
C ASP A 10 -1.74 1.03 10.09
N VAL A 11 -0.45 1.34 9.96
CA VAL A 11 0.02 2.56 9.33
C VAL A 11 0.60 2.18 7.97
N GLY A 12 -0.26 2.24 6.95
CA GLY A 12 0.15 2.07 5.56
C GLY A 12 0.86 3.29 5.00
N SER A 13 1.11 3.28 3.69
CA SER A 13 1.86 4.36 3.01
C SER A 13 1.13 5.70 2.92
N ALA A 14 -0.21 5.70 2.98
CA ALA A 14 -1.03 6.90 2.83
C ALA A 14 -2.04 7.11 3.97
N SER A 15 -2.46 6.05 4.64
CA SER A 15 -3.53 6.05 5.64
C SER A 15 -3.16 5.25 6.88
N ILE A 16 -3.79 5.64 7.99
CA ILE A 16 -3.76 4.91 9.26
C ILE A 16 -5.14 4.31 9.46
N HIS A 17 -5.19 3.04 9.83
CA HIS A 17 -6.39 2.33 10.24
C HIS A 17 -6.19 1.81 11.66
N ILE A 18 -7.13 2.09 12.56
CA ILE A 18 -7.13 1.55 13.91
C ILE A 18 -8.44 0.82 14.20
N VAL A 19 -8.33 -0.23 15.02
CA VAL A 19 -9.47 -0.97 15.56
C VAL A 19 -9.22 -1.27 17.03
N VAL A 20 -10.23 -1.08 17.87
CA VAL A 20 -10.23 -1.60 19.24
C VAL A 20 -11.14 -2.82 19.26
N LEU A 21 -10.56 -4.00 19.47
CA LEU A 21 -11.30 -5.24 19.66
C LEU A 21 -11.50 -5.52 21.15
N SER A 22 -12.68 -6.03 21.52
CA SER A 22 -12.92 -6.63 22.83
C SER A 22 -12.18 -7.95 22.97
N GLY A 23 -12.08 -8.47 24.19
CA GLY A 23 -11.54 -9.82 24.44
C GLY A 23 -12.32 -10.96 23.76
N GLU A 24 -13.51 -10.69 23.25
CA GLU A 24 -14.35 -11.64 22.51
C GLU A 24 -14.22 -11.46 20.98
N GLY A 25 -13.40 -10.52 20.53
CA GLY A 25 -13.20 -10.21 19.11
C GLY A 25 -14.23 -9.25 18.50
N HIS A 26 -15.04 -8.59 19.33
CA HIS A 26 -16.02 -7.60 18.85
C HIS A 26 -15.38 -6.23 18.68
N ILE A 27 -15.70 -5.52 17.60
CA ILE A 27 -15.24 -4.15 17.39
C ILE A 27 -15.93 -3.21 18.38
N ILE A 28 -15.13 -2.51 19.18
CA ILE A 28 -15.56 -1.43 20.09
C ILE A 28 -15.40 -0.07 19.40
N HIS A 29 -14.32 0.12 18.65
CA HIS A 29 -14.01 1.38 17.99
C HIS A 29 -13.23 1.14 16.70
N THR A 30 -13.42 2.02 15.72
CA THR A 30 -12.64 2.06 14.48
C THR A 30 -12.27 3.50 14.16
N GLY A 31 -11.09 3.72 13.60
CA GLY A 31 -10.64 5.05 13.18
C GLY A 31 -9.81 4.96 11.91
N THR A 32 -9.97 5.95 11.03
CA THR A 32 -9.15 6.07 9.83
C THR A 32 -8.74 7.51 9.61
N CYS A 33 -7.52 7.73 9.11
CA CYS A 33 -7.09 9.04 8.65
C CYS A 33 -6.02 8.93 7.56
N TYR A 34 -6.04 9.85 6.60
CA TYR A 34 -4.93 10.05 5.67
C TYR A 34 -3.86 10.87 6.38
N HIS A 35 -2.63 10.35 6.49
CA HIS A 35 -1.60 11.01 7.30
C HIS A 35 -0.81 12.07 6.54
N HIS A 36 -0.70 11.98 5.20
CA HIS A 36 0.05 12.95 4.38
C HIS A 36 1.47 13.25 4.88
N GLY A 37 2.13 12.25 5.49
CA GLY A 37 3.44 12.37 6.15
C GLY A 37 3.39 12.61 7.67
N GLU A 38 2.27 13.11 8.21
CA GLU A 38 2.10 13.49 9.62
C GLU A 38 1.59 12.35 10.50
N VAL A 39 2.22 11.17 10.42
CA VAL A 39 1.76 9.93 11.09
C VAL A 39 1.50 10.13 12.59
N LYS A 40 2.44 10.77 13.31
CA LYS A 40 2.34 10.96 14.76
C LYS A 40 1.12 11.79 15.15
N GLN A 41 0.89 12.92 14.48
CA GLN A 41 -0.23 13.80 14.74
C GLN A 41 -1.56 13.09 14.41
N CYS A 42 -1.61 12.42 13.26
CA CYS A 42 -2.78 11.70 12.79
C CYS A 42 -3.19 10.56 13.73
N LEU A 43 -2.25 9.69 14.12
CA LEU A 43 -2.52 8.62 15.09
C LEU A 43 -2.94 9.20 16.44
N SER A 44 -2.27 10.26 16.92
CA SER A 44 -2.65 10.91 18.19
C SER A 44 -4.10 11.40 18.17
N ASN A 45 -4.55 11.99 17.06
CA ASN A 45 -5.92 12.47 16.92
C ASN A 45 -6.96 11.33 16.86
N LEU A 46 -6.59 10.17 16.33
CA LEU A 46 -7.44 8.99 16.36
C LEU A 46 -7.56 8.44 17.79
N ILE A 47 -6.43 8.29 18.50
CA ILE A 47 -6.39 7.71 19.85
C ILE A 47 -7.06 8.61 20.88
N LYS A 48 -6.98 9.95 20.73
CA LYS A 48 -7.71 10.91 21.60
C LYS A 48 -9.23 10.72 21.62
N LYS A 49 -9.80 10.01 20.63
CA LYS A 49 -11.23 9.69 20.57
C LYS A 49 -11.59 8.39 21.30
N ILE A 50 -10.60 7.70 21.87
CA ILE A 50 -10.74 6.45 22.61
C ILE A 50 -10.37 6.72 24.07
N ASP A 51 -11.09 6.10 25.02
CA ASP A 51 -10.62 6.05 26.40
C ASP A 51 -9.40 5.12 26.49
N ILE A 52 -8.21 5.69 26.59
CA ILE A 52 -6.96 4.91 26.58
C ILE A 52 -6.91 3.86 27.71
N LYS A 53 -7.65 4.07 28.81
CA LYS A 53 -7.72 3.14 29.94
C LYS A 53 -8.38 1.81 29.58
N ILE A 54 -9.18 1.77 28.52
CA ILE A 54 -9.81 0.53 28.06
C ILE A 54 -8.86 -0.32 27.23
N ILE A 55 -7.73 0.22 26.76
CA ILE A 55 -6.77 -0.52 25.92
C ILE A 55 -5.85 -1.34 26.81
N GLY A 56 -5.92 -2.66 26.69
CA GLY A 56 -5.09 -3.59 27.44
C GLY A 56 -3.80 -3.99 26.71
N HIS A 57 -3.83 -3.98 25.38
CA HIS A 57 -2.80 -4.52 24.49
C HIS A 57 -2.75 -3.76 23.17
N ILE A 58 -1.60 -3.79 22.49
CA ILE A 58 -1.40 -3.14 21.19
C ILE A 58 -0.82 -4.16 20.20
N ALA A 59 -1.43 -4.27 19.03
CA ALA A 59 -0.91 -5.06 17.92
C ALA A 59 -0.77 -4.19 16.68
N THR A 60 0.32 -4.37 15.94
CA THR A 60 0.59 -3.60 14.71
C THR A 60 0.76 -4.52 13.51
N THR A 61 0.63 -3.97 12.32
CA THR A 61 1.20 -4.55 11.10
C THR A 61 2.70 -4.24 11.00
N ASP A 62 3.45 -5.06 10.28
CA ASP A 62 4.89 -4.90 10.04
C ASP A 62 5.26 -3.70 9.16
N VAL A 63 4.30 -3.16 8.40
CA VAL A 63 4.43 -1.88 7.69
C VAL A 63 4.34 -0.67 8.61
N THR A 64 3.84 -0.84 9.84
CA THR A 64 3.71 0.25 10.81
C THR A 64 5.09 0.73 11.25
N PRO A 65 5.38 2.06 11.22
CA PRO A 65 6.69 2.59 11.60
C PRO A 65 7.13 2.19 13.00
N SER A 66 8.40 1.81 13.13
CA SER A 66 9.01 1.31 14.37
C SER A 66 9.01 2.31 15.54
N PHE A 67 8.75 3.59 15.28
CA PHE A 67 8.58 4.58 16.34
C PHE A 67 7.24 4.44 17.08
N ILE A 68 6.32 3.57 16.65
CA ILE A 68 5.08 3.25 17.34
C ILE A 68 5.31 2.00 18.19
N LYS A 69 5.08 2.11 19.51
CA LYS A 69 5.18 0.99 20.43
C LYS A 69 4.06 -0.02 20.16
N THR A 70 4.41 -1.30 20.26
CA THR A 70 3.51 -2.42 20.05
C THR A 70 3.90 -3.58 20.95
N ASP A 71 2.94 -4.43 21.30
CA ASP A 71 3.24 -5.69 22.00
C ASP A 71 3.83 -6.70 21.01
N GLN A 72 3.26 -6.74 19.79
CA GLN A 72 3.69 -7.57 18.67
C GLN A 72 3.34 -6.92 17.33
N SER A 73 4.19 -7.18 16.34
CA SER A 73 3.96 -6.78 14.96
C SER A 73 3.81 -8.02 14.07
N TYR A 74 2.88 -7.96 13.12
CA TYR A 74 2.51 -9.08 12.26
C TYR A 74 2.60 -8.71 10.78
N ASP A 75 3.01 -9.66 9.94
CA ASP A 75 2.99 -9.52 8.49
C ASP A 75 1.60 -9.04 7.99
N GLU A 76 1.57 -7.96 7.21
CA GLU A 76 0.34 -7.35 6.70
C GLU A 76 -0.54 -8.37 5.96
N GLN A 77 0.06 -9.25 5.15
CA GLN A 77 -0.72 -10.23 4.41
C GLN A 77 -1.37 -11.27 5.34
N LEU A 78 -0.64 -11.74 6.36
CA LEU A 78 -1.17 -12.64 7.38
C LEU A 78 -2.36 -12.00 8.12
N THR A 79 -2.24 -10.72 8.50
CA THR A 79 -3.33 -10.02 9.21
C THR A 79 -4.58 -9.91 8.34
N ILE A 80 -4.44 -9.52 7.08
CA ILE A 80 -5.56 -9.47 6.11
C ILE A 80 -6.24 -10.83 5.96
N ILE A 81 -5.45 -11.91 5.82
CA ILE A 81 -5.99 -13.27 5.71
C ILE A 81 -6.74 -13.67 6.99
N ARG A 82 -6.17 -13.36 8.15
CA ARG A 82 -6.78 -13.68 9.45
C ARG A 82 -8.11 -12.94 9.66
N ALA A 83 -8.19 -11.68 9.26
CA ALA A 83 -9.43 -10.91 9.26
C ALA A 83 -10.45 -11.44 8.25
N GLY A 84 -10.02 -11.80 7.03
CA GLY A 84 -10.88 -12.41 6.02
C GLY A 84 -11.52 -13.72 6.51
N LYS A 85 -10.73 -14.61 7.13
CA LYS A 85 -11.24 -15.85 7.75
C LYS A 85 -12.15 -15.62 8.95
N TYR A 86 -11.98 -14.49 9.64
CA TYR A 86 -12.85 -14.13 10.77
C TYR A 86 -14.23 -13.68 10.31
N TYR A 87 -14.29 -12.81 9.29
CA TYR A 87 -15.56 -12.25 8.79
C TYR A 87 -16.28 -13.15 7.78
N HIS A 88 -15.55 -14.03 7.09
CA HIS A 88 -16.12 -14.87 6.03
C HIS A 88 -15.76 -16.34 6.25
N LYS A 89 -16.78 -17.19 6.39
CA LYS A 89 -16.60 -18.64 6.53
C LYS A 89 -16.09 -19.32 5.25
N THR A 90 -16.49 -18.80 4.09
CA THR A 90 -16.12 -19.34 2.77
C THR A 90 -15.83 -18.20 1.81
N PHE A 91 -14.73 -18.33 1.07
CA PHE A 91 -14.31 -17.48 -0.04
C PHE A 91 -13.21 -18.19 -0.83
N ASN A 92 -12.94 -17.75 -2.06
CA ASN A 92 -11.89 -18.33 -2.89
C ASN A 92 -10.65 -17.45 -2.99
N ALA A 93 -10.82 -16.13 -2.81
CA ALA A 93 -9.69 -15.22 -2.77
C ALA A 93 -9.97 -13.94 -1.96
N ILE A 94 -8.88 -13.29 -1.55
CA ILE A 94 -8.88 -11.94 -0.99
C ILE A 94 -8.03 -11.07 -1.92
N LEU A 95 -8.68 -10.10 -2.57
CA LEU A 95 -8.06 -9.00 -3.30
C LEU A 95 -7.85 -7.83 -2.34
N HIS A 96 -6.60 -7.57 -1.96
CA HIS A 96 -6.24 -6.39 -1.19
C HIS A 96 -5.66 -5.32 -2.12
N ILE A 97 -6.17 -4.09 -2.04
CA ILE A 97 -5.62 -2.95 -2.80
C ILE A 97 -5.44 -1.75 -1.86
N GLY A 98 -4.18 -1.52 -1.50
CA GLY A 98 -3.74 -0.40 -0.68
C GLY A 98 -3.24 0.80 -1.50
N GLY A 99 -2.51 1.68 -0.81
CA GLY A 99 -1.92 2.88 -1.41
C GLY A 99 -0.82 2.57 -2.42
N GLU A 100 0.07 1.63 -2.14
CA GLU A 100 1.25 1.32 -2.97
C GLU A 100 1.34 -0.12 -3.46
N LYS A 101 0.56 -1.01 -2.85
CA LYS A 101 0.59 -2.44 -3.14
C LYS A 101 -0.81 -2.97 -3.35
N PHE A 102 -0.92 -3.98 -4.19
CA PHE A 102 -2.10 -4.82 -4.29
C PHE A 102 -1.72 -6.28 -4.40
N SER A 103 -2.56 -7.15 -3.86
CA SER A 103 -2.32 -8.58 -3.84
C SER A 103 -3.61 -9.39 -3.97
N LEU A 104 -3.48 -10.62 -4.46
CA LEU A 104 -4.55 -11.60 -4.57
C LEU A 104 -4.13 -12.88 -3.85
N SER A 105 -4.60 -13.07 -2.63
CA SER A 105 -4.41 -14.29 -1.84
C SER A 105 -5.48 -15.31 -2.22
N ARG A 106 -5.12 -16.55 -2.54
CA ARG A 106 -6.04 -17.59 -3.04
C ARG A 106 -6.16 -18.76 -2.08
N PHE A 107 -7.33 -19.37 -2.07
CA PHE A 107 -7.71 -20.44 -1.16
C PHE A 107 -8.42 -21.57 -1.91
N ASP A 108 -8.23 -22.80 -1.46
CA ASP A 108 -8.97 -23.96 -1.97
C ASP A 108 -10.37 -24.06 -1.31
N ASP A 109 -11.14 -25.05 -1.72
CA ASP A 109 -12.50 -25.25 -1.19
C ASP A 109 -12.50 -25.58 0.31
N ASP A 110 -11.41 -26.14 0.83
CA ASP A 110 -11.18 -26.43 2.25
C ASP A 110 -10.63 -25.22 3.03
N GLN A 111 -10.55 -24.04 2.42
CA GLN A 111 -10.04 -22.79 2.99
C GLN A 111 -8.54 -22.84 3.38
N ASN A 112 -7.77 -23.73 2.78
CA ASN A 112 -6.31 -23.72 2.87
C ASN A 112 -5.73 -22.66 1.94
N TYR A 113 -4.68 -22.00 2.39
CA TYR A 113 -3.99 -20.99 1.61
C TYR A 113 -3.17 -21.64 0.50
N ILE A 114 -3.46 -21.31 -0.76
CA ILE A 114 -2.75 -21.84 -1.94
C ILE A 114 -1.52 -20.99 -2.25
N GLY A 115 -1.57 -19.68 -1.98
CA GLY A 115 -0.54 -18.73 -2.36
C GLY A 115 -1.13 -17.38 -2.78
N ALA A 116 -0.25 -16.39 -2.95
CA ALA A 116 -0.62 -15.05 -3.37
C ALA A 116 0.16 -14.58 -4.59
N ARG A 117 -0.41 -13.59 -5.26
CA ARG A 117 0.27 -12.77 -6.27
C ARG A 117 0.23 -11.33 -5.83
N HIS A 118 1.27 -10.58 -6.16
CA HIS A 118 1.42 -9.18 -5.79
C HIS A 118 1.73 -8.36 -7.04
N ASN A 119 1.56 -7.04 -6.96
CA ASN A 119 2.08 -6.14 -7.97
C ASN A 119 3.62 -6.08 -7.93
N THR A 120 4.21 -5.68 -9.06
CA THR A 120 5.62 -5.28 -9.08
C THR A 120 5.80 -3.96 -8.33
N SER A 121 7.02 -3.62 -7.91
CA SER A 121 7.36 -2.47 -7.04
C SER A 121 6.96 -1.08 -7.56
N CYS A 122 6.34 -0.97 -8.73
CA CYS A 122 5.85 0.30 -9.25
C CYS A 122 4.53 0.69 -8.56
N ALA A 123 4.48 1.89 -7.97
CA ALA A 123 3.26 2.49 -7.41
C ALA A 123 2.18 2.82 -8.47
N ALA A 124 2.43 2.53 -9.75
CA ALA A 124 1.45 2.72 -10.78
C ALA A 124 0.40 1.61 -10.75
N GLY A 125 -0.87 2.01 -10.70
CA GLY A 125 -1.99 1.09 -10.62
C GLY A 125 -2.38 0.68 -9.19
N THR A 126 -2.22 1.56 -8.21
CA THR A 126 -2.65 1.38 -6.81
C THR A 126 -3.53 2.58 -6.36
N GLY A 127 -3.92 2.65 -5.08
CA GLY A 127 -4.69 3.79 -4.54
C GLY A 127 -3.98 5.14 -4.68
N SER A 128 -2.68 5.20 -4.40
CA SER A 128 -1.89 6.43 -4.49
C SER A 128 -1.86 7.01 -5.91
N PHE A 129 -1.97 6.17 -6.95
CA PHE A 129 -2.10 6.65 -8.33
C PHE A 129 -3.35 7.52 -8.50
N LEU A 130 -4.50 7.10 -7.96
CA LEU A 130 -5.73 7.87 -8.01
C LEU A 130 -5.67 9.12 -7.15
N ASP A 131 -5.04 9.06 -5.97
CA ASP A 131 -4.86 10.25 -5.14
C ASP A 131 -4.00 11.33 -5.83
N GLN A 132 -2.94 10.91 -6.52
CA GLN A 132 -2.12 11.81 -7.33
C GLN A 132 -2.91 12.43 -8.48
N GLN A 133 -3.73 11.64 -9.18
CA GLN A 133 -4.54 12.15 -10.29
C GLN A 133 -5.66 13.06 -9.80
N ALA A 134 -6.31 12.74 -8.68
CA ALA A 134 -7.32 13.59 -8.06
C ALA A 134 -6.75 14.97 -7.73
N ARG A 135 -5.55 15.04 -7.13
CA ARG A 135 -4.86 16.31 -6.88
C ARG A 135 -4.57 17.08 -8.16
N ARG A 136 -4.09 16.41 -9.22
CA ARG A 136 -3.83 17.05 -10.52
C ARG A 136 -5.08 17.63 -11.17
N LEU A 137 -6.21 16.97 -10.96
CA LEU A 137 -7.52 17.41 -11.46
C LEU A 137 -8.21 18.41 -10.51
N ASN A 138 -7.51 18.90 -9.49
CA ASN A 138 -8.03 19.81 -8.45
C ASN A 138 -9.28 19.28 -7.74
N LEU A 139 -9.37 17.96 -7.55
CA LEU A 139 -10.43 17.31 -6.79
C LEU A 139 -10.05 17.31 -5.31
N LEU A 140 -10.59 18.28 -4.57
CA LEU A 140 -10.29 18.48 -3.14
C LEU A 140 -10.75 17.31 -2.27
N GLY A 141 -11.79 16.57 -2.70
CA GLY A 141 -12.23 15.34 -2.05
C GLY A 141 -11.37 14.11 -2.37
N GLY A 142 -10.24 14.28 -3.07
CA GLY A 142 -9.27 13.22 -3.35
C GLY A 142 -9.83 12.09 -4.21
N SER A 143 -9.29 10.89 -4.04
CA SER A 143 -9.74 9.69 -4.78
C SER A 143 -11.22 9.35 -4.56
N ARG A 144 -11.83 9.79 -3.46
CA ARG A 144 -13.27 9.62 -3.21
C ARG A 144 -14.12 10.46 -4.15
N GLU A 145 -13.79 11.74 -4.32
CA GLU A 145 -14.46 12.61 -5.28
C GLU A 145 -14.24 12.12 -6.71
N LEU A 146 -13.02 11.66 -7.03
CA LEU A 146 -12.71 11.03 -8.31
C LEU A 146 -13.63 9.83 -8.58
N SER A 147 -13.80 8.94 -7.59
CA SER A 147 -14.72 7.80 -7.71
C SER A 147 -16.17 8.24 -7.96
N GLN A 148 -16.65 9.29 -7.28
CA GLN A 148 -18.01 9.80 -7.46
C GLN A 148 -18.23 10.36 -8.86
N LYS A 149 -17.29 11.15 -9.37
CA LYS A 149 -17.32 11.68 -10.74
C LYS A 149 -17.28 10.55 -11.77
N ALA A 150 -16.43 9.56 -11.56
CA ALA A 150 -16.37 8.38 -12.42
C ALA A 150 -17.70 7.63 -12.50
N LEU A 151 -18.39 7.43 -11.36
CA LEU A 151 -19.69 6.76 -11.30
C LEU A 151 -20.81 7.54 -12.02
N SER A 152 -20.70 8.87 -12.10
CA SER A 152 -21.67 9.70 -12.83
C SER A 152 -21.45 9.74 -14.35
N ASN A 153 -20.35 9.16 -14.85
CA ASN A 153 -20.08 9.15 -16.27
C ASN A 153 -21.07 8.26 -17.04
N SER A 154 -21.66 8.82 -18.09
CA SER A 154 -22.54 8.12 -19.05
C SER A 154 -22.02 8.21 -20.49
N LYS A 155 -20.85 8.81 -20.69
CA LYS A 155 -20.24 9.05 -22.01
C LYS A 155 -19.03 8.14 -22.21
N LYS A 156 -18.50 8.15 -23.43
CA LYS A 156 -17.29 7.38 -23.80
C LYS A 156 -16.11 7.77 -22.90
N ILE A 157 -15.38 6.76 -22.41
CA ILE A 157 -14.14 6.95 -21.65
C ILE A 157 -12.96 7.25 -22.60
N PRO A 158 -12.06 8.20 -22.26
CA PRO A 158 -10.80 8.40 -22.97
C PRO A 158 -9.84 7.25 -22.68
N ALA A 159 -8.91 7.02 -23.62
CA ALA A 159 -7.80 6.11 -23.38
C ALA A 159 -6.72 6.85 -22.57
N ILE A 160 -6.43 6.37 -21.36
CA ILE A 160 -5.41 6.94 -20.48
C ILE A 160 -4.47 5.81 -20.05
N ALA A 161 -3.17 6.00 -20.25
CA ALA A 161 -2.13 5.14 -19.72
C ALA A 161 -2.15 5.19 -18.18
N THR A 162 -2.36 4.03 -17.55
CA THR A 162 -2.51 3.90 -16.09
C THR A 162 -1.42 3.03 -15.45
N ARG A 163 -0.50 2.50 -16.27
CA ARG A 163 0.66 1.73 -15.81
C ARG A 163 1.84 2.60 -15.39
N CYS A 164 1.84 3.90 -15.70
CA CYS A 164 2.87 4.83 -15.26
C CYS A 164 2.24 6.19 -14.95
N ALA A 165 2.42 6.70 -13.73
CA ALA A 165 1.89 8.01 -13.32
C ALA A 165 2.50 9.18 -14.11
N VAL A 166 3.69 8.99 -14.70
CA VAL A 166 4.34 9.96 -15.58
C VAL A 166 3.59 10.05 -16.90
N PHE A 167 3.34 8.93 -17.58
CA PHE A 167 2.61 8.93 -18.85
C PHE A 167 1.14 9.30 -18.67
N ALA A 168 0.52 8.89 -17.55
CA ALA A 168 -0.83 9.32 -17.20
C ALA A 168 -0.97 10.85 -17.20
N LYS A 169 0.09 11.59 -16.85
CA LYS A 169 0.08 13.06 -16.88
C LYS A 169 -0.15 13.60 -18.29
N THR A 170 0.61 13.08 -19.25
CA THR A 170 0.56 13.52 -20.65
C THR A 170 -0.80 13.17 -21.26
N ASP A 171 -1.29 11.96 -21.01
CA ASP A 171 -2.58 11.50 -21.52
C ASP A 171 -3.75 12.29 -20.92
N LEU A 172 -3.67 12.70 -19.65
CA LEU A 172 -4.68 13.57 -19.04
C LEU A 172 -4.78 14.93 -19.75
N ILE A 173 -3.63 15.53 -20.09
CA ILE A 173 -3.59 16.81 -20.82
C ILE A 173 -4.19 16.63 -22.23
N HIS A 174 -3.84 15.55 -22.92
CA HIS A 174 -4.40 15.25 -24.23
C HIS A 174 -5.92 15.01 -24.17
N ALA A 175 -6.41 14.23 -23.21
CA ALA A 175 -7.85 14.01 -23.03
C ALA A 175 -8.60 15.33 -22.77
N GLN A 176 -8.02 16.26 -22.01
CA GLN A 176 -8.59 17.59 -21.81
C GLN A 176 -8.62 18.41 -23.12
N GLN A 177 -7.55 18.36 -23.92
CA GLN A 177 -7.47 19.04 -25.21
C GLN A 177 -8.46 18.48 -26.24
N GLU A 178 -8.75 17.18 -26.19
CA GLU A 178 -9.78 16.51 -26.99
C GLU A 178 -11.21 16.82 -26.52
N GLY A 179 -11.37 17.52 -25.39
CA GLY A 179 -12.66 17.96 -24.88
C GLY A 179 -13.39 16.94 -23.99
N TYR A 180 -12.70 15.94 -23.44
CA TYR A 180 -13.30 15.01 -22.48
C TYR A 180 -13.64 15.74 -21.18
N GLY A 181 -14.85 15.50 -20.67
CA GLY A 181 -15.29 16.02 -19.38
C GLY A 181 -14.57 15.36 -18.20
N ILE A 182 -14.64 16.00 -17.03
CA ILE A 182 -13.98 15.51 -15.81
C ILE A 182 -14.49 14.13 -15.39
N GLU A 183 -15.78 13.86 -15.56
CA GLU A 183 -16.41 12.56 -15.26
C GLU A 183 -15.85 11.46 -16.17
N GLN A 184 -15.70 11.75 -17.48
CA GLN A 184 -15.12 10.83 -18.46
C GLN A 184 -13.67 10.50 -18.12
N ILE A 185 -12.88 11.52 -17.78
CA ILE A 185 -11.48 11.36 -17.38
C ILE A 185 -11.36 10.52 -16.09
N CYS A 186 -12.16 10.83 -15.06
CA CYS A 186 -12.16 10.07 -13.81
C CYS A 186 -12.52 8.59 -14.05
N ASP A 187 -13.50 8.33 -14.91
CA ASP A 187 -13.91 6.97 -15.27
C ASP A 187 -12.83 6.23 -16.06
N GLY A 188 -12.14 6.91 -16.99
CA GLY A 188 -10.98 6.37 -17.70
C GLY A 188 -9.83 5.97 -16.77
N LEU A 189 -9.57 6.78 -15.72
CA LEU A 189 -8.57 6.48 -14.69
C LEU A 189 -8.96 5.24 -13.86
N CYS A 190 -10.21 5.16 -13.41
CA CYS A 190 -10.73 4.00 -12.67
C CYS A 190 -10.69 2.72 -13.53
N TYR A 191 -11.10 2.81 -14.80
CA TYR A 191 -11.03 1.71 -15.75
C TYR A 191 -9.59 1.23 -15.96
N GLY A 192 -8.66 2.14 -16.19
CA GLY A 192 -7.27 1.78 -16.40
C GLY A 192 -6.63 1.13 -15.16
N LEU A 193 -6.95 1.62 -13.96
CA LEU A 193 -6.55 0.97 -12.71
C LEU A 193 -7.08 -0.47 -12.64
N ALA A 194 -8.38 -0.67 -12.85
CA ALA A 194 -9.01 -2.00 -12.86
C ALA A 194 -8.38 -2.93 -13.90
N LYS A 195 -8.09 -2.41 -15.10
CA LYS A 195 -7.41 -3.16 -16.17
C LYS A 195 -5.99 -3.56 -15.76
N ASN A 196 -5.24 -2.70 -15.09
CA ASN A 196 -3.91 -3.04 -14.59
C ASN A 196 -3.95 -4.15 -13.54
N ILE A 197 -4.87 -4.06 -12.58
CA ILE A 197 -5.07 -5.08 -11.54
C ILE A 197 -5.45 -6.42 -12.19
N SER A 198 -6.43 -6.42 -13.10
CA SER A 198 -6.84 -7.61 -13.85
C SER A 198 -5.65 -8.27 -14.56
N ASN A 199 -4.91 -7.47 -15.34
CA ASN A 199 -3.74 -7.93 -16.07
C ASN A 199 -2.61 -8.41 -15.15
N THR A 200 -2.54 -7.98 -13.90
CA THR A 200 -1.44 -8.38 -13.02
C THR A 200 -1.79 -9.64 -12.23
N LEU A 201 -3.01 -9.72 -11.69
CA LEU A 201 -3.36 -10.75 -10.73
C LEU A 201 -4.16 -11.90 -11.34
N PHE A 202 -5.02 -11.62 -12.32
CA PHE A 202 -6.05 -12.54 -12.80
C PHE A 202 -5.64 -13.33 -14.05
N GLN A 203 -4.39 -13.23 -14.51
CA GLN A 203 -3.94 -13.98 -15.67
C GLN A 203 -3.82 -15.48 -15.37
N TYR A 204 -4.41 -16.32 -16.23
CA TYR A 204 -4.20 -17.77 -16.36
C TYR A 204 -4.76 -18.70 -15.28
N LYS A 205 -5.54 -18.24 -14.29
CA LYS A 205 -6.15 -19.14 -13.27
C LYS A 205 -7.58 -18.74 -12.93
N GLN A 206 -8.47 -19.73 -12.86
CA GLN A 206 -9.78 -19.55 -12.25
C GLN A 206 -9.58 -19.29 -10.74
N VAL A 207 -10.09 -18.15 -10.27
CA VAL A 207 -9.93 -17.70 -8.87
C VAL A 207 -11.11 -18.15 -8.01
N GLY A 208 -12.19 -18.65 -8.62
CA GLY A 208 -13.44 -19.01 -7.95
C GLY A 208 -14.47 -17.88 -7.99
N LYS A 209 -15.65 -18.09 -7.37
CA LYS A 209 -16.80 -17.19 -7.53
C LYS A 209 -16.85 -16.05 -6.52
N LYS A 210 -16.31 -16.26 -5.31
CA LYS A 210 -16.39 -15.28 -4.22
C LYS A 210 -15.01 -14.71 -3.89
N ILE A 211 -14.79 -13.46 -4.27
CA ILE A 211 -13.56 -12.73 -4.01
C ILE A 211 -13.86 -11.59 -3.04
N ILE A 212 -13.22 -11.61 -1.86
CA ILE A 212 -13.31 -10.49 -0.92
C ILE A 212 -12.42 -9.37 -1.45
N PHE A 213 -12.94 -8.14 -1.51
CA PHE A 213 -12.18 -6.97 -1.92
C PHE A 213 -12.01 -6.00 -0.75
N CYS A 214 -10.77 -5.84 -0.28
CA CYS A 214 -10.40 -5.07 0.90
C CYS A 214 -9.29 -4.04 0.62
N GLY A 215 -8.97 -3.22 1.62
CA GLY A 215 -8.06 -2.08 1.50
C GLY A 215 -8.75 -0.80 1.05
N GLY A 216 -8.02 0.32 1.03
CA GLY A 216 -8.59 1.65 0.78
C GLY A 216 -9.33 1.78 -0.55
N VAL A 217 -8.82 1.13 -1.62
CA VAL A 217 -9.44 1.21 -2.96
C VAL A 217 -10.76 0.45 -3.05
N SER A 218 -11.08 -0.43 -2.09
CA SER A 218 -12.41 -1.06 -2.01
C SER A 218 -13.54 -0.03 -1.92
N GLN A 219 -13.27 1.18 -1.42
CA GLN A 219 -14.26 2.26 -1.37
C GLN A 219 -14.51 2.94 -2.73
N ASN A 220 -13.69 2.66 -3.75
CA ASN A 220 -13.89 3.15 -5.10
C ASN A 220 -14.77 2.18 -5.90
N LEU A 221 -16.08 2.43 -5.89
CA LEU A 221 -17.05 1.56 -6.57
C LEU A 221 -16.92 1.58 -8.09
N SER A 222 -16.36 2.64 -8.69
CA SER A 222 -16.09 2.64 -10.14
C SER A 222 -15.01 1.61 -10.49
N VAL A 223 -13.93 1.54 -9.69
CA VAL A 223 -12.88 0.52 -9.85
C VAL A 223 -13.45 -0.88 -9.65
N LYS A 224 -14.29 -1.09 -8.63
CA LYS A 224 -15.01 -2.37 -8.43
C LYS A 224 -15.82 -2.75 -9.68
N ASN A 225 -16.67 -1.83 -10.17
CA ASN A 225 -17.53 -2.09 -11.31
C ASN A 225 -16.74 -2.44 -12.58
N HIS A 226 -15.62 -1.76 -12.81
CA HIS A 226 -14.73 -2.09 -13.93
C HIS A 226 -14.02 -3.43 -13.73
N LEU A 227 -13.57 -3.75 -12.52
CA LEU A 227 -12.98 -5.06 -12.21
C LEU A 227 -13.98 -6.19 -12.49
N GLU A 228 -15.23 -6.06 -12.05
CA GLU A 228 -16.29 -7.04 -12.32
C GLU A 228 -16.53 -7.21 -13.82
N LYS A 229 -16.63 -6.10 -14.56
CA LYS A 229 -16.80 -6.14 -16.04
C LYS A 229 -15.63 -6.78 -16.78
N ILE A 230 -14.40 -6.51 -16.34
CA ILE A 230 -13.18 -6.99 -17.03
C ILE A 230 -12.92 -8.47 -16.71
N THR A 231 -13.19 -8.89 -15.47
CA THR A 231 -12.78 -10.21 -14.98
C THR A 231 -13.90 -11.24 -14.94
N ASP A 232 -15.16 -10.80 -15.07
CA ASP A 232 -16.37 -11.62 -14.89
C ASP A 232 -16.48 -12.29 -13.50
N TYR A 233 -15.73 -11.78 -12.51
CA TYR A 233 -15.84 -12.19 -11.11
C TYR A 233 -16.73 -11.22 -10.32
N GLN A 234 -17.31 -11.72 -9.23
CA GLN A 234 -18.02 -10.90 -8.25
C GLN A 234 -17.11 -10.56 -7.09
N PHE A 235 -17.03 -9.27 -6.75
CA PHE A 235 -16.25 -8.79 -5.61
C PHE A 235 -17.17 -8.42 -4.44
N VAL A 236 -16.91 -9.03 -3.29
CA VAL A 236 -17.63 -8.80 -2.04
C VAL A 236 -16.85 -7.80 -1.20
N ILE A 237 -17.51 -6.72 -0.80
CA ILE A 237 -16.95 -5.70 0.09
C ILE A 237 -17.83 -5.64 1.32
N ASP A 238 -17.30 -6.03 2.48
CA ASP A 238 -17.99 -5.86 3.76
C ASP A 238 -17.62 -4.54 4.43
N SER A 239 -18.35 -4.19 5.49
CA SER A 239 -18.19 -2.91 6.20
C SER A 239 -16.85 -2.77 6.92
N GLN A 240 -16.13 -3.87 7.14
CA GLN A 240 -14.83 -3.89 7.81
C GLN A 240 -13.66 -3.96 6.83
N SER A 241 -13.90 -4.03 5.52
CA SER A 241 -12.88 -4.27 4.49
C SER A 241 -11.69 -3.31 4.53
N ILE A 242 -11.88 -2.06 4.94
CA ILE A 242 -10.79 -1.06 5.09
C ILE A 242 -9.97 -1.25 6.38
N PHE A 243 -10.47 -2.03 7.32
CA PHE A 243 -9.87 -2.27 8.64
C PHE A 243 -9.27 -3.67 8.77
N TYR A 244 -9.19 -4.46 7.69
CA TYR A 244 -8.73 -5.85 7.73
C TYR A 244 -7.33 -5.98 8.33
N SER A 245 -6.37 -5.15 7.90
CA SER A 245 -4.99 -5.22 8.39
C SER A 245 -4.91 -4.94 9.91
N ALA A 246 -5.56 -3.86 10.37
CA ALA A 246 -5.61 -3.51 11.79
C ALA A 246 -6.39 -4.54 12.64
N THR A 247 -7.55 -5.00 12.16
CA THR A 247 -8.34 -6.06 12.82
C THR A 247 -7.53 -7.35 12.90
N GLY A 248 -6.89 -7.73 11.81
CA GLY A 248 -6.08 -8.93 11.71
C GLY A 248 -4.90 -8.91 12.67
N ALA A 249 -4.23 -7.78 12.85
CA ALA A 249 -3.17 -7.63 13.84
C ALA A 249 -3.70 -7.91 15.26
N ALA A 250 -4.84 -7.33 15.62
CA ALA A 250 -5.47 -7.56 16.91
C ALA A 250 -5.92 -9.02 17.10
N LEU A 251 -6.46 -9.66 16.06
CA LEU A 251 -6.84 -11.09 16.08
C LEU A 251 -5.63 -12.01 16.19
N CYS A 252 -4.52 -11.71 15.50
CA CYS A 252 -3.28 -12.48 15.62
C CYS A 252 -2.72 -12.41 17.05
N LEU A 253 -2.78 -11.24 17.69
CA LEU A 253 -2.36 -11.12 19.10
C LEU A 253 -3.29 -11.91 20.03
N MET A 254 -4.59 -11.91 19.77
CA MET A 254 -5.56 -12.74 20.51
C MET A 254 -5.24 -14.23 20.37
N ASP A 255 -4.89 -14.71 19.18
CA ASP A 255 -4.48 -16.09 18.94
C ASP A 255 -3.16 -16.42 19.69
N ASP A 256 -2.17 -15.51 19.67
CA ASP A 256 -0.91 -15.67 20.39
C ASP A 256 -1.14 -15.74 21.92
N MET A 257 -2.06 -14.91 22.45
CA MET A 257 -2.47 -14.94 23.86
C MET A 257 -3.14 -16.27 24.24
N ALA A 258 -4.07 -16.75 23.40
CA ALA A 258 -4.74 -18.04 23.62
C ALA A 258 -3.75 -19.22 23.63
N ASN A 259 -2.66 -19.11 22.84
CA ASN A 259 -1.59 -20.10 22.78
C ASN A 259 -0.46 -19.89 23.82
N ASN A 260 -0.64 -18.99 24.79
CA ASN A 260 0.35 -18.66 25.83
C ASN A 260 1.73 -18.24 25.28
N LYS A 261 1.77 -17.62 24.10
CA LYS A 261 3.01 -17.11 23.51
C LYS A 261 3.48 -15.89 24.31
N LYS A 262 4.79 -15.80 24.52
CA LYS A 262 5.40 -14.68 25.26
C LYS A 262 5.63 -13.49 24.34
N PHE A 263 5.23 -12.30 24.81
CA PHE A 263 5.52 -11.02 24.17
C PHE A 263 5.65 -9.93 25.24
N THR A 264 6.28 -8.82 24.88
CA THR A 264 6.52 -7.70 25.80
C THR A 264 5.31 -6.78 25.79
N LYS A 265 4.49 -6.83 26.84
CA LYS A 265 3.34 -5.95 27.01
C LYS A 265 3.79 -4.49 27.17
N GLN A 266 3.21 -3.61 26.37
CA GLN A 266 3.35 -2.16 26.50
C GLN A 266 2.28 -1.62 27.45
N PHE A 267 2.66 -0.62 28.24
CA PHE A 267 1.72 0.11 29.10
C PHE A 267 1.53 1.52 28.53
N LEU A 268 0.26 1.89 28.28
CA LEU A 268 -0.12 3.22 27.84
C LEU A 268 -0.77 3.97 28.99
N LEU A 269 -0.11 5.02 29.49
CA LEU A 269 -0.70 5.96 30.44
C LEU A 269 -1.25 7.20 29.71
N SER A 270 -0.65 7.52 28.57
CA SER A 270 -0.96 8.67 27.71
C SER A 270 -0.76 8.32 26.24
N VAL A 271 -1.25 9.18 25.34
CA VAL A 271 -1.07 9.02 23.89
C VAL A 271 0.42 9.16 23.53
N GLU A 272 1.14 10.01 24.25
CA GLU A 272 2.57 10.25 24.09
C GLU A 272 3.39 8.98 24.35
N ASP A 273 2.93 8.10 25.24
CA ASP A 273 3.61 6.83 25.55
C ASP A 273 3.63 5.86 24.38
N MET A 274 2.72 6.03 23.40
CA MET A 274 2.69 5.20 22.19
C MET A 274 3.89 5.44 21.29
N PHE A 275 4.57 6.59 21.43
CA PHE A 275 5.67 6.95 20.55
C PHE A 275 7.00 6.70 21.25
N ILE A 276 7.89 5.98 20.59
CA ILE A 276 9.28 5.86 21.01
C ILE A 276 9.96 7.19 20.73
N SER A 277 10.53 7.81 21.77
CA SER A 277 11.37 8.99 21.62
C SER A 277 12.70 8.57 20.99
N THR A 278 12.74 8.47 19.67
CA THR A 278 14.00 8.39 18.95
C THR A 278 14.62 9.77 18.95
N LYS A 279 15.67 9.98 19.76
CA LYS A 279 16.70 10.95 19.38
C LYS A 279 17.26 10.44 18.07
N LYS A 280 16.83 11.05 16.97
CA LYS A 280 17.46 10.83 15.68
C LYS A 280 18.86 11.42 15.81
N GLU A 281 19.84 10.59 16.10
CA GLU A 281 21.21 10.95 15.74
C GLU A 281 21.18 10.93 14.22
N ASP A 282 21.16 12.12 13.61
CA ASP A 282 21.42 12.26 12.19
C ASP A 282 22.88 11.86 11.97
N ILE A 283 23.12 10.55 11.93
CA ILE A 283 24.36 10.00 11.40
C ILE A 283 24.25 10.25 9.89
N LEU A 284 24.60 11.46 9.50
CA LEU A 284 24.85 11.85 8.13
C LEU A 284 26.00 10.96 7.63
N SER A 285 25.64 9.83 7.00
CA SER A 285 26.63 8.94 6.37
C SER A 285 27.40 9.66 5.28
N TYR A 286 26.84 10.78 4.78
CA TYR A 286 27.43 11.65 3.80
C TYR A 286 27.41 13.09 4.30
N PRO A 287 28.45 13.89 3.98
CA PRO A 287 28.44 15.32 4.26
C PRO A 287 27.22 15.97 3.60
N GLU A 288 26.77 17.09 4.19
CA GLU A 288 25.69 17.89 3.60
C GLU A 288 25.97 18.18 2.12
N LEU A 289 24.91 18.11 1.31
CA LEU A 289 25.00 18.42 -0.12
C LEU A 289 25.44 19.87 -0.29
N ALA A 290 26.72 20.07 -0.60
CA ALA A 290 27.25 21.34 -1.01
C ALA A 290 26.91 21.57 -2.49
N LEU A 291 26.36 22.74 -2.81
CA LEU A 291 26.24 23.24 -4.18
C LEU A 291 27.65 23.43 -4.76
N LYS A 292 28.20 22.35 -5.30
CA LYS A 292 29.38 22.36 -6.15
C LYS A 292 28.89 22.19 -7.58
N LEU A 293 29.40 23.02 -8.49
CA LEU A 293 29.27 22.72 -9.91
C LEU A 293 29.80 21.30 -10.12
N SER A 294 28.99 20.42 -10.69
CA SER A 294 29.46 19.11 -11.10
C SER A 294 30.66 19.35 -12.01
N GLN A 295 31.80 18.74 -11.69
CA GLN A 295 32.82 18.54 -12.71
C GLN A 295 32.19 17.55 -13.68
N TYR A 296 31.56 18.10 -14.71
CA TYR A 296 31.13 17.29 -15.84
C TYR A 296 32.43 16.70 -16.39
N PRO A 297 32.58 15.37 -16.43
CA PRO A 297 33.81 14.79 -16.91
C PRO A 297 34.02 15.31 -18.33
N ASP A 298 35.20 15.86 -18.61
CA ASP A 298 35.63 15.94 -20.00
C ASP A 298 35.59 14.48 -20.48
N PHE A 299 34.72 14.16 -21.43
CA PHE A 299 34.54 12.80 -21.98
C PHE A 299 35.77 12.32 -22.78
N ASN A 300 36.96 12.73 -22.36
CA ASN A 300 38.23 12.28 -22.88
C ASN A 300 38.33 10.78 -22.59
N CYS A 301 38.29 9.99 -23.66
CA CYS A 301 38.54 8.57 -23.57
C CYS A 301 40.05 8.32 -23.43
N PHE A 302 40.40 7.30 -22.65
CA PHE A 302 41.72 6.69 -22.64
C PHE A 302 42.02 6.04 -24.00
N SER A 303 41.02 5.40 -24.60
CA SER A 303 41.09 4.81 -25.95
C SER A 303 39.70 4.72 -26.55
N SER A 304 39.61 4.86 -27.87
CA SER A 304 38.37 4.65 -28.64
C SER A 304 38.67 3.81 -29.88
N TYR A 305 37.82 2.84 -30.17
CA TYR A 305 37.92 2.01 -31.37
C TYR A 305 36.54 1.50 -31.81
N ILE A 306 36.42 1.12 -33.08
CA ILE A 306 35.20 0.53 -33.63
C ILE A 306 35.39 -0.99 -33.71
N ALA A 307 34.48 -1.75 -33.12
CA ALA A 307 34.39 -3.19 -33.27
C ALA A 307 32.97 -3.58 -33.71
N GLU A 308 32.85 -4.31 -34.81
CA GLU A 308 31.54 -4.78 -35.34
C GLU A 308 30.49 -3.66 -35.51
N ASP A 309 30.90 -2.52 -36.07
CA ASP A 309 30.08 -1.30 -36.24
C ASP A 309 29.60 -0.66 -34.92
N VAL A 310 30.20 -1.02 -33.78
CA VAL A 310 29.97 -0.40 -32.48
C VAL A 310 31.19 0.42 -32.09
N GLU A 311 30.97 1.69 -31.77
CA GLU A 311 31.98 2.57 -31.15
C GLU A 311 32.16 2.17 -29.68
N ILE A 312 33.40 1.86 -29.30
CA ILE A 312 33.78 1.46 -27.96
C ILE A 312 34.75 2.50 -27.41
N ASP A 313 34.29 3.24 -26.40
CA ASP A 313 35.11 4.17 -25.62
C ASP A 313 35.52 3.56 -24.29
N ILE A 314 36.83 3.56 -24.02
CA ILE A 314 37.42 3.22 -22.73
C ILE A 314 37.74 4.54 -22.03
N TYR A 315 37.06 4.88 -20.93
CA TYR A 315 37.25 6.15 -20.23
C TYR A 315 38.40 6.15 -19.20
N GLN A 316 38.89 4.98 -18.81
CA GLN A 316 40.01 4.83 -17.86
C GLN A 316 40.88 3.65 -18.26
N ASP A 317 42.20 3.74 -18.08
CA ASP A 317 43.13 2.63 -18.30
C ASP A 317 42.74 1.43 -17.42
N PRO A 318 42.35 0.27 -17.99
CA PRO A 318 42.00 -0.93 -17.21
C PRO A 318 43.12 -1.41 -16.30
N ALA A 319 44.38 -1.17 -16.66
CA ALA A 319 45.55 -1.54 -15.84
C ALA A 319 45.71 -0.65 -14.59
N SER A 320 45.10 0.55 -14.60
CA SER A 320 45.13 1.49 -13.48
C SER A 320 44.05 1.24 -12.42
N ILE A 321 43.10 0.36 -12.70
CA ILE A 321 41.98 0.06 -11.80
C ILE A 321 42.47 -0.87 -10.69
N ASP A 322 42.56 -0.36 -9.46
CA ASP A 322 42.84 -1.20 -8.29
C ASP A 322 41.60 -2.04 -7.96
N THR A 323 41.66 -3.32 -8.29
CA THR A 323 40.58 -4.28 -8.07
C THR A 323 40.58 -4.86 -6.65
N LYS A 324 41.55 -4.51 -5.79
CA LYS A 324 41.64 -5.03 -4.42
C LYS A 324 40.46 -4.64 -3.54
N GLU A 325 39.80 -3.52 -3.82
CA GLU A 325 38.61 -3.05 -3.09
C GLU A 325 37.30 -3.26 -3.88
N GLY A 326 37.34 -4.00 -4.99
CA GLY A 326 36.17 -4.26 -5.81
C GLY A 326 35.22 -5.30 -5.18
N TYR A 327 33.92 -4.99 -5.16
CA TYR A 327 32.88 -5.96 -4.81
C TYR A 327 32.26 -6.54 -6.08
N LEU A 328 32.23 -7.87 -6.21
CA LEU A 328 31.49 -8.55 -7.26
C LEU A 328 30.07 -8.84 -6.77
N GLY A 329 29.09 -8.13 -7.32
CA GLY A 329 27.67 -8.47 -7.15
C GLY A 329 27.27 -9.53 -8.17
N LEU A 330 26.71 -10.64 -7.70
CA LEU A 330 26.07 -11.66 -8.53
C LEU A 330 24.59 -11.73 -8.14
N ASP A 331 23.71 -11.50 -9.11
CA ASP A 331 22.27 -11.72 -9.01
C ASP A 331 21.97 -13.04 -9.75
N VAL A 332 21.30 -13.98 -9.09
CA VAL A 332 21.04 -15.35 -9.59
C VAL A 332 19.57 -15.58 -9.85
#